data_AF-X0RYH7-F1
#
_entry.id   AF-X0RYH7-F1
#
_cell.length_a   1.000
_cell.length_b   1.000
_cell.length_c   1.000
_cell.angle_alpha   90.00
_cell.angle_beta   90.00
_cell.angle_gamma   90.00
#
_symmetry.space_group_name_H-M   'P 1'
#
loop_
_entity.id
_entity.type
_entity.pdbx_description
1 polymer ?
#
loop_
_entity_poly.entity_id
_entity_poly.type
_entity_poly.pdbx_seq_one_letter_code
_entity_poly.pdbx_strand_id
1 'polypeptide(L)'
;MIKYNMETKKIITEDIIDKRLEARGVKFDIEHDEALEAIQEFYEFELTDSYSRNPDYSIYAETTADGYEVWVATSGDGRNICVGEDIHYYEHDLSYKLAEAMTDYNELIYVDDLEADFVEDAVTSVYDEYVNDMKQEVEDELIEEGYEYEKE
;
A
#
# COMPACT_ATOMS: atom_id res chain seq x y z
N MET A 1 33.88 -25.01 40.55
CA MET A 1 33.71 -24.76 39.11
C MET A 1 32.45 -23.94 38.95
N ILE A 2 32.59 -22.65 38.63
CA ILE A 2 31.44 -21.80 38.27
C ILE A 2 31.20 -22.04 36.78
N LYS A 3 30.07 -22.63 36.41
CA LYS A 3 29.64 -22.71 35.02
C LYS A 3 29.18 -21.30 34.64
N TYR A 4 29.97 -20.61 33.81
CA TYR A 4 29.46 -19.45 33.08
C TYR A 4 28.45 -19.99 32.07
N ASN A 5 27.16 -19.79 32.32
CA ASN A 5 26.15 -19.89 31.28
C ASN A 5 26.32 -18.62 30.45
N MET A 6 27.06 -18.68 29.35
CA MET A 6 26.91 -17.68 28.31
C MET A 6 25.54 -17.97 27.69
N GLU A 7 24.49 -17.35 28.22
CA GLU A 7 23.25 -17.24 27.46
C GLU A 7 23.61 -16.51 26.18
N THR A 8 23.55 -17.21 25.05
CA THR A 8 23.64 -16.59 23.73
C THR A 8 22.52 -15.57 23.66
N LYS A 9 22.90 -14.29 23.62
CA LYS A 9 21.97 -13.19 23.50
C LYS A 9 21.20 -13.36 22.18
N LYS A 10 19.87 -13.34 22.26
CA LYS A 10 19.00 -13.34 21.09
C LYS A 10 19.07 -11.95 20.46
N ILE A 11 19.61 -11.86 19.25
CA ILE A 11 19.78 -10.60 18.53
C ILE A 11 18.80 -10.56 17.36
N ILE A 12 18.12 -9.43 17.19
CA ILE A 12 17.31 -9.15 16.00
C ILE A 12 18.27 -8.95 14.82
N THR A 13 18.04 -9.69 13.74
CA THR A 13 18.82 -9.61 12.50
C THR A 13 17.87 -9.64 11.30
N GLU A 14 18.26 -9.03 10.19
CA GLU A 14 17.46 -9.02 8.96
C GLU A 14 17.06 -10.45 8.53
N ASP A 15 17.99 -11.41 8.53
CA ASP A 15 17.72 -12.83 8.23
C ASP A 15 16.62 -13.50 9.08
N ILE A 16 16.33 -12.99 10.29
CA ILE A 16 15.27 -13.51 11.16
C ILE A 16 13.94 -12.82 10.82
N ILE A 17 14.00 -11.52 10.54
CA ILE A 17 12.85 -10.73 10.10
C ILE A 17 12.34 -11.28 8.77
N ASP A 18 13.21 -11.45 7.77
CA ASP A 18 12.85 -11.96 6.44
C ASP A 18 12.17 -13.32 6.53
N LYS A 19 12.70 -14.24 7.34
CA LYS A 19 12.09 -15.57 7.56
C LYS A 19 10.71 -15.50 8.22
N ARG A 20 10.48 -14.53 9.09
CA ARG A 20 9.19 -14.32 9.75
C ARG A 20 8.18 -13.70 8.77
N LEU A 21 8.62 -12.74 7.96
CA LEU A 21 7.82 -12.14 6.88
C LEU A 21 7.41 -13.20 5.85
N GLU A 22 8.35 -13.99 5.34
CA GLU A 22 8.07 -15.10 4.42
C GLU A 22 7.08 -16.12 5.03
N ALA A 23 7.23 -16.43 6.33
CA ALA A 23 6.32 -17.33 7.03
C ALA A 23 4.89 -16.77 7.19
N ARG A 24 4.73 -15.44 7.13
CA ARG A 24 3.44 -14.74 7.10
C ARG A 24 2.89 -14.54 5.68
N GLY A 25 3.62 -14.99 4.66
CA GLY A 25 3.18 -14.93 3.26
C GLY A 25 3.72 -13.73 2.48
N VAL A 26 4.53 -12.87 3.09
CA VAL A 26 5.18 -11.75 2.39
C VAL A 26 6.16 -12.28 1.34
N LYS A 27 6.06 -11.75 0.12
CA LYS A 27 6.97 -12.06 -1.00
C LYS A 27 7.77 -10.82 -1.36
N PHE A 28 9.09 -10.94 -1.48
CA PHE A 28 9.98 -9.84 -1.87
C PHE A 28 10.11 -9.67 -3.40
N ASP A 29 9.75 -10.70 -4.15
CA ASP A 29 9.62 -10.69 -5.60
C ASP A 29 8.18 -11.13 -5.88
N ILE A 30 7.31 -10.15 -6.14
CA ILE A 30 5.87 -10.33 -6.25
C ILE A 30 5.38 -9.73 -7.56
N GLU A 31 4.45 -10.43 -8.21
CA GLU A 31 3.78 -9.92 -9.40
C GLU A 31 2.68 -8.93 -9.01
N HIS A 32 2.37 -7.98 -9.91
CA HIS A 32 1.42 -6.90 -9.66
C HIS A 32 0.07 -7.38 -9.09
N ASP A 33 -0.58 -8.35 -9.74
CA ASP A 33 -1.89 -8.86 -9.31
C ASP A 33 -1.85 -9.47 -7.91
N GLU A 34 -0.77 -10.20 -7.59
CA GLU A 34 -0.60 -10.82 -6.26
C GLU A 34 -0.36 -9.75 -5.19
N ALA A 35 0.38 -8.69 -5.52
CA ALA A 35 0.59 -7.54 -4.63
C ALA A 35 -0.73 -6.81 -4.36
N LEU A 36 -1.52 -6.56 -5.41
CA LEU A 36 -2.84 -5.94 -5.32
C LEU A 36 -3.80 -6.76 -4.43
N GLU A 37 -3.84 -8.08 -4.61
CA GLU A 37 -4.66 -8.96 -3.76
C GLU A 37 -4.27 -8.85 -2.27
N ALA A 38 -2.97 -8.86 -1.97
CA ALA A 38 -2.47 -8.78 -0.60
C ALA A 38 -2.81 -7.45 0.08
N ILE A 39 -2.61 -6.32 -0.61
CA ILE A 39 -2.89 -4.99 -0.04
C ILE A 39 -4.38 -4.71 0.10
N GLN A 40 -5.22 -5.20 -0.83
CA GLN A 40 -6.68 -5.09 -0.71
C GLN A 40 -7.21 -5.86 0.51
N GLU A 41 -6.66 -7.04 0.79
CA GLU A 41 -7.02 -7.80 1.99
C GLU A 41 -6.54 -7.10 3.28
N PHE A 42 -5.32 -6.54 3.27
CA PHE A 42 -4.74 -5.92 4.47
C PHE A 42 -5.38 -4.58 4.84
N TYR A 43 -5.57 -3.69 3.85
CA TYR A 43 -6.14 -2.36 4.06
C TYR A 43 -7.68 -2.32 3.87
N GLU A 44 -8.31 -3.47 3.60
CA GLU A 44 -9.76 -3.65 3.49
C GLU A 44 -10.43 -2.78 2.40
N PHE A 45 -9.82 -2.69 1.21
CA PHE A 45 -10.36 -1.96 0.05
C PHE A 45 -10.56 -2.84 -1.18
N GLU A 46 -11.32 -2.32 -2.16
CA GLU A 46 -11.52 -2.92 -3.48
C GLU A 46 -11.32 -1.87 -4.58
N LEU A 47 -10.45 -2.15 -5.55
CA LEU A 47 -10.39 -1.41 -6.81
C LEU A 47 -11.46 -1.91 -7.78
N THR A 48 -12.10 -0.99 -8.49
CA THR A 48 -13.06 -1.34 -9.54
C THR A 48 -13.02 -0.35 -10.70
N ASP A 49 -13.18 -0.87 -11.91
CA ASP A 49 -13.48 -0.11 -13.12
C ASP A 49 -15.00 0.01 -13.39
N SER A 50 -15.82 -0.47 -12.44
CA SER A 50 -17.27 -0.47 -12.57
C SER A 50 -17.91 0.69 -11.84
N TYR A 51 -18.33 1.69 -12.63
CA TYR A 51 -19.11 2.84 -12.14
C TYR A 51 -20.55 2.50 -11.69
N SER A 52 -20.89 1.22 -11.53
CA SER A 52 -22.23 0.76 -11.12
C SER A 52 -22.50 0.83 -9.62
N ARG A 53 -21.47 1.15 -8.84
CA ARG A 53 -21.47 1.23 -7.37
C ARG A 53 -21.30 2.68 -6.90
N ASN A 54 -21.45 2.92 -5.60
CA ASN A 54 -21.12 4.20 -4.98
C ASN A 54 -19.71 4.08 -4.37
N PRO A 55 -18.65 4.48 -5.07
CA PRO A 55 -17.30 4.44 -4.53
C PRO A 55 -17.09 5.49 -3.43
N ASP A 56 -16.15 5.22 -2.54
CA ASP A 56 -15.67 6.13 -1.50
C ASP A 56 -14.59 7.09 -2.05
N TYR A 57 -13.91 6.68 -3.12
CA TYR A 57 -12.95 7.49 -3.87
C TYR A 57 -12.99 7.15 -5.36
N SER A 58 -12.75 8.13 -6.23
CA SER A 58 -12.78 7.96 -7.68
C SER A 58 -11.58 8.63 -8.35
N ILE A 59 -10.94 7.91 -9.29
CA ILE A 59 -9.97 8.42 -10.25
C ILE A 59 -10.47 8.18 -11.67
N TYR A 60 -10.56 9.22 -12.49
CA TYR A 60 -11.02 9.09 -13.88
C TYR A 60 -10.58 10.22 -14.80
N ALA A 61 -10.42 9.92 -16.08
CA ALA A 61 -10.11 10.87 -17.11
C ALA A 61 -11.36 11.66 -17.57
N GLU A 62 -11.17 12.95 -17.82
CA GLU A 62 -12.13 13.87 -18.42
C GLU A 62 -11.45 14.65 -19.55
N THR A 63 -12.25 15.10 -20.51
CA THR A 63 -11.75 15.95 -21.61
C THR A 63 -12.25 17.38 -21.44
N THR A 64 -11.32 18.33 -21.42
CA THR A 64 -11.65 19.75 -21.37
C THR A 64 -12.37 20.19 -22.65
N ALA A 65 -13.10 21.31 -22.59
CA ALA A 65 -13.87 21.81 -23.72
C ALA A 65 -13.01 22.13 -24.97
N ASP A 66 -11.71 22.35 -24.81
CA ASP A 66 -10.72 22.59 -25.87
C ASP A 66 -9.89 21.37 -26.25
N GLY A 67 -10.17 20.19 -25.67
CA GLY A 67 -9.65 18.90 -26.12
C GLY A 67 -8.37 18.44 -25.43
N TYR A 68 -8.07 18.93 -24.23
CA TYR A 68 -7.01 18.38 -23.38
C TYR A 68 -7.60 17.32 -22.45
N GLU A 69 -6.83 16.27 -22.21
CA GLU A 69 -7.14 15.29 -21.16
C GLU A 69 -6.72 15.85 -19.81
N VAL A 70 -7.57 15.65 -18.81
CA VAL A 70 -7.30 15.92 -17.40
C VAL A 70 -7.82 14.75 -16.58
N TRP A 71 -7.21 14.52 -15.44
CA TRP A 71 -7.63 13.48 -14.51
C TRP A 71 -8.35 14.10 -13.32
N VAL A 72 -9.38 13.43 -12.85
CA VAL A 72 -10.10 13.76 -11.63
C VAL A 72 -9.73 12.72 -10.57
N ALA A 73 -9.25 13.13 -9.41
CA ALA A 73 -9.03 12.26 -8.25
C ALA A 73 -9.75 12.88 -7.04
N THR A 74 -10.83 12.26 -6.57
CA THR A 74 -11.78 12.90 -5.65
C THR A 74 -12.52 11.89 -4.78
N SER A 75 -12.97 12.34 -3.60
CA SER A 75 -13.81 11.53 -2.72
C SER A 75 -15.20 11.30 -3.30
N GLY A 76 -15.73 10.12 -3.05
CA GLY A 76 -17.04 9.67 -3.50
C GLY A 76 -17.06 9.38 -4.99
N ASP A 77 -18.20 9.69 -5.61
CA ASP A 77 -18.52 9.41 -7.02
C ASP A 77 -18.27 10.61 -7.96
N GLY A 78 -17.48 11.60 -7.55
CA GLY A 78 -17.20 12.78 -8.39
C GLY A 78 -18.29 13.84 -8.46
N ARG A 79 -19.38 13.73 -7.68
CA ARG A 79 -20.43 14.78 -7.62
C ARG A 79 -20.00 16.06 -6.90
N ASN A 80 -18.95 16.02 -6.09
CA ASN A 80 -18.50 17.13 -5.25
C ASN A 80 -17.03 17.51 -5.51
N ILE A 81 -16.67 17.67 -6.79
CA ILE A 81 -15.31 18.00 -7.21
C ILE A 81 -14.89 19.44 -6.91
N CYS A 82 -13.66 19.61 -6.44
CA CYS A 82 -12.96 20.88 -6.29
C CYS A 82 -11.90 21.05 -7.38
N VAL A 83 -12.13 21.94 -8.34
CA VAL A 83 -11.22 22.13 -9.50
C VAL A 83 -9.77 22.44 -9.11
N GLY A 84 -9.55 23.10 -7.98
CA GLY A 84 -8.20 23.47 -7.52
C GLY A 84 -7.46 22.36 -6.76
N GLU A 85 -8.15 21.28 -6.40
CA GLU A 85 -7.62 20.21 -5.54
C GLU A 85 -7.68 18.85 -6.24
N ASP A 86 -8.78 18.58 -6.95
CA ASP A 86 -9.11 17.24 -7.47
C ASP A 86 -8.76 17.06 -8.95
N ILE A 87 -8.34 18.13 -9.66
CA ILE A 87 -8.03 18.07 -11.10
C ILE A 87 -6.52 18.04 -11.31
N HIS A 88 -6.06 16.97 -11.93
CA HIS A 88 -4.65 16.67 -12.17
C HIS A 88 -4.37 16.65 -13.67
N TYR A 89 -3.42 17.49 -14.12
CA TYR A 89 -2.97 17.47 -15.51
C TYR A 89 -1.88 16.41 -15.76
N TYR A 90 -1.17 16.00 -14.72
CA TYR A 90 -0.10 15.02 -14.81
C TYR A 90 -0.46 13.74 -14.07
N GLU A 91 -0.33 12.63 -14.77
CA GLU A 91 -0.61 11.28 -14.27
C GLU A 91 0.29 10.88 -13.09
N HIS A 92 1.52 11.41 -13.01
CA HIS A 92 2.44 11.08 -11.91
C HIS A 92 1.95 11.46 -10.50
N ASP A 93 1.01 12.41 -10.38
CA ASP A 93 0.43 12.76 -9.09
C ASP A 93 -0.66 11.76 -8.67
N LEU A 94 -1.19 10.98 -9.62
CA LEU A 94 -2.29 10.05 -9.39
C LEU A 94 -1.86 8.80 -8.65
N SER A 95 -0.63 8.30 -8.85
CA SER A 95 -0.14 7.14 -8.12
C SER A 95 -0.07 7.41 -6.62
N TYR A 96 0.39 8.61 -6.24
CA TYR A 96 0.37 9.06 -4.85
C TYR A 96 -1.07 9.22 -4.31
N LYS A 97 -1.98 9.79 -5.10
CA LYS A 97 -3.39 9.94 -4.71
C LYS A 97 -4.10 8.60 -4.52
N LEU A 98 -3.83 7.66 -5.41
CA LEU A 98 -4.37 6.31 -5.33
C LEU A 98 -3.79 5.56 -4.13
N ALA A 99 -2.49 5.67 -3.87
CA ALA A 99 -1.86 5.09 -2.70
C ALA A 99 -2.46 5.64 -1.39
N GLU A 100 -2.63 6.97 -1.28
CA GLU A 100 -3.35 7.58 -0.15
C GLU A 100 -4.77 7.01 -0.02
N ALA A 101 -5.51 6.90 -1.12
CA ALA A 101 -6.87 6.39 -1.09
C ALA A 101 -6.95 4.91 -0.65
N MET A 102 -6.00 4.07 -1.06
CA MET A 102 -5.90 2.66 -0.69
C MET A 102 -5.63 2.46 0.81
N THR A 103 -4.92 3.38 1.45
CA THR A 103 -4.55 3.28 2.88
C THR A 103 -5.44 4.11 3.81
N ASP A 104 -6.21 5.07 3.30
CA ASP A 104 -7.15 5.92 4.06
C ASP A 104 -8.61 5.42 4.03
N TYR A 105 -8.96 4.37 4.79
CA TYR A 105 -10.34 3.92 5.09
C TYR A 105 -11.39 4.06 3.95
N ASN A 106 -11.01 3.80 2.69
CA ASN A 106 -11.92 3.73 1.56
C ASN A 106 -12.19 2.26 1.26
N GLU A 107 -13.44 1.80 1.37
CA GLU A 107 -13.77 0.40 1.13
C GLU A 107 -13.85 0.10 -0.38
N LEU A 108 -14.28 1.08 -1.18
CA LEU A 108 -14.42 0.93 -2.62
C LEU A 108 -13.83 2.13 -3.38
N ILE A 109 -12.83 1.86 -4.22
CA ILE A 109 -12.13 2.88 -5.01
C ILE A 109 -12.40 2.61 -6.50
N TYR A 110 -12.97 3.59 -7.18
CA TYR A 110 -13.16 3.53 -8.62
C TYR A 110 -11.93 4.09 -9.34
N VAL A 111 -11.44 3.36 -10.34
CA VAL A 111 -10.40 3.82 -11.28
C VAL A 111 -10.86 3.45 -12.69
N ASP A 112 -10.93 4.41 -13.60
CA ASP A 112 -11.45 4.19 -14.96
C ASP A 112 -10.57 3.26 -15.83
N ASP A 113 -9.26 3.26 -15.59
CA ASP A 113 -8.29 2.35 -16.20
C ASP A 113 -7.39 1.71 -15.14
N LEU A 114 -7.68 0.45 -14.80
CA LEU A 114 -6.89 -0.34 -13.83
C LEU A 114 -5.52 -0.76 -14.38
N GLU A 115 -5.30 -0.68 -15.69
CA GLU A 115 -4.04 -1.06 -16.35
C GLU A 115 -3.12 0.15 -16.59
N ALA A 116 -3.48 1.32 -16.07
CA ALA A 116 -2.69 2.53 -16.22
C ALA A 116 -1.39 2.47 -15.39
N ASP A 117 -0.33 3.10 -15.90
CA ASP A 117 1.01 3.08 -15.28
C ASP A 117 0.97 3.60 -13.82
N PHE A 118 0.11 4.61 -13.53
CA PHE A 118 -0.03 5.12 -12.16
C PHE A 118 -0.64 4.11 -11.17
N VAL A 119 -1.42 3.13 -11.66
CA VAL A 119 -1.98 2.06 -10.84
C VAL A 119 -0.88 1.07 -10.48
N GLU A 120 -0.02 0.70 -11.45
CA GLU A 120 1.16 -0.13 -11.21
C GLU A 120 2.09 0.48 -10.17
N ASP A 121 2.38 1.78 -10.31
CA ASP A 121 3.20 2.53 -9.37
C ASP A 121 2.56 2.61 -7.97
N ALA A 122 1.25 2.83 -7.89
CA ALA A 122 0.53 2.90 -6.62
C ALA A 122 0.54 1.55 -5.89
N VAL A 123 0.22 0.45 -6.58
CA VAL A 123 0.23 -0.90 -6.01
C VAL A 123 1.61 -1.26 -5.48
N THR A 124 2.67 -0.96 -6.24
CA THR A 124 4.05 -1.18 -5.81
C THR A 124 4.37 -0.41 -4.53
N SER A 125 4.01 0.89 -4.50
CA SER A 125 4.25 1.76 -3.35
C SER A 125 3.50 1.29 -2.09
N VAL A 126 2.24 0.89 -2.23
CA VAL A 126 1.42 0.44 -1.09
C VAL A 126 1.86 -0.95 -0.62
N TYR A 127 2.32 -1.81 -1.54
CA TYR A 127 2.89 -3.10 -1.13
C TYR A 127 4.18 -2.92 -0.31
N ASP A 128 5.04 -1.97 -0.68
CA ASP A 128 6.22 -1.62 0.13
C ASP A 128 5.82 -1.11 1.53
N GLU A 129 4.74 -0.33 1.64
CA GLU A 129 4.19 0.12 2.93
C GLU A 129 3.67 -1.07 3.76
N TYR A 130 2.88 -1.96 3.14
CA TYR A 130 2.42 -3.21 3.75
C TYR A 130 3.60 -4.06 4.29
N VAL A 131 4.67 -4.22 3.53
CA VAL A 131 5.86 -4.97 3.99
C VAL A 131 6.52 -4.29 5.19
N ASN A 132 6.59 -2.95 5.21
CA ASN A 132 7.13 -2.19 6.33
C ASN A 132 6.27 -2.30 7.59
N ASP A 133 4.95 -2.29 7.47
CA ASP A 133 4.03 -2.50 8.58
C ASP A 133 4.18 -3.91 9.16
N MET A 134 4.22 -4.92 8.29
CA MET A 134 4.46 -6.31 8.69
C MET A 134 5.83 -6.49 9.35
N LYS A 135 6.86 -5.76 8.90
CA LYS A 135 8.19 -5.76 9.51
C LYS A 135 8.15 -5.21 10.93
N GLN A 136 7.45 -4.10 11.16
CA GLN A 136 7.29 -3.54 12.51
C GLN A 136 6.61 -4.54 13.45
N GLU A 137 5.54 -5.21 13.01
CA GLU A 137 4.88 -6.24 13.82
C GLU A 137 5.81 -7.42 14.16
N VAL A 138 6.60 -7.88 13.19
CA VAL A 138 7.59 -8.95 13.41
C VAL A 138 8.66 -8.53 14.41
N GLU A 139 9.15 -7.29 14.31
CA GLU A 139 10.14 -6.75 15.26
C GLU A 139 9.56 -6.67 16.67
N ASP A 140 8.33 -6.19 16.83
CA ASP A 140 7.64 -6.12 18.12
C ASP A 140 7.46 -7.52 18.73
N GLU A 141 7.04 -8.52 17.95
CA GLU A 141 6.94 -9.90 18.42
C GLU A 141 8.29 -10.47 18.84
N LEU A 142 9.36 -10.20 18.08
CA LEU A 142 10.71 -10.65 18.44
C LEU A 142 11.16 -10.02 19.77
N ILE A 143 10.85 -8.75 20.01
CA ILE A 143 11.12 -8.10 21.28
C ILE A 143 10.35 -8.79 22.43
N GLU A 144 9.07 -9.11 22.23
CA GLU A 144 8.27 -9.86 23.21
C GLU A 144 8.82 -11.27 23.48
N GLU A 145 9.40 -11.94 22.47
CA GLU A 145 10.08 -13.23 22.58
C GLU A 145 11.48 -13.14 23.25
N GLY A 146 11.91 -11.93 23.61
CA GLY A 146 13.17 -11.65 24.30
C GLY A 146 14.38 -11.48 23.37
N TYR A 147 14.17 -11.18 22.09
CA TYR A 147 15.23 -10.67 21.22
C TYR A 147 15.51 -9.20 21.54
N GLU A 148 16.74 -8.75 21.31
CA GLU A 148 17.13 -7.36 21.44
C GLU A 148 17.89 -6.90 20.20
N TYR A 149 17.83 -5.61 19.88
CA TYR A 149 18.75 -5.01 18.92
C TYR A 149 20.21 -5.15 19.38
N GLU A 150 21.12 -5.29 18.41
CA GLU A 150 22.54 -5.19 18.67
C GLU A 150 22.84 -3.79 19.22
N LYS A 151 23.57 -3.72 20.34
CA LYS A 151 23.96 -2.42 20.90
C LYS A 151 25.19 -1.95 20.14
N GLU A 152 25.11 -0.78 19.52
CA GLU A 152 26.27 -0.06 18.94
C GLU A 152 27.39 0.17 19.98
#